data_AF-A0A1U7HM08-F1
#
_entry.id   AF-A0A1U7HM08-F1
#
_cell.length_a   1.000
_cell.length_b   1.000
_cell.length_c   1.000
_cell.angle_alpha   90.00
_cell.angle_beta   90.00
_cell.angle_gamma   90.00
#
_symmetry.space_group_name_H-M   'P 1'
#
loop_
_entity.id
_entity.type
_entity.pdbx_description
1 polymer ?
#
loop_
_entity_poly.entity_id
_entity_poly.type
_entity_poly.pdbx_seq_one_letter_code
_entity_poly.pdbx_strand_id
1 'polypeptide(L)'
;MQNPKWNKTRISLTILLGVLLLGGLTPTPVASSADLRSIVQQPSFENRPQVLPIGAIAKMGGETIELEVARTPEQQEMGLMYRSSLPKNRGMLFAFEAPRYTRFWMKNTIIPLDMIFLSNGEIKAIFANVPPCTSEPCQSYGPSVQIDRVIELAGGRAKELGLKVGDRVTIKFLETP
;
A
#
# COMPACT_ATOMS: atom_id res chain seq x y z
N MET A 1 -47.98 36.49 11.05
CA MET A 1 -49.02 36.70 12.07
C MET A 1 -50.21 35.82 11.75
N GLN A 2 -50.77 35.18 12.78
CA GLN A 2 -52.03 34.40 12.85
C GLN A 2 -52.03 32.92 12.43
N ASN A 3 -52.09 32.06 13.47
CA ASN A 3 -52.69 30.71 13.45
C ASN A 3 -54.22 30.81 13.61
N PRO A 4 -54.99 29.78 13.22
CA PRO A 4 -55.85 29.11 14.23
C PRO A 4 -55.94 27.56 14.03
N LYS A 5 -55.73 26.75 15.07
CA LYS A 5 -56.67 26.18 16.08
C LYS A 5 -57.47 24.93 15.65
N TRP A 6 -56.90 23.77 16.01
CA TRP A 6 -57.43 22.58 16.71
C TRP A 6 -58.94 22.26 16.77
N ASN A 7 -59.27 20.97 16.56
CA ASN A 7 -60.54 20.33 16.95
C ASN A 7 -60.28 18.95 17.59
N LYS A 8 -60.90 18.74 18.76
CA LYS A 8 -60.86 17.58 19.65
C LYS A 8 -61.97 16.58 19.29
N THR A 9 -61.72 15.27 19.47
CA THR A 9 -62.74 14.37 20.04
C THR A 9 -62.11 13.22 20.82
N ARG A 10 -62.47 13.09 22.10
CA ARG A 10 -62.26 11.93 23.00
C ARG A 10 -63.54 11.10 23.01
N ILE A 11 -63.50 9.78 22.84
CA ILE A 11 -64.59 8.86 23.22
C ILE A 11 -63.99 7.53 23.75
N SER A 12 -64.71 6.96 24.71
CA SER A 12 -64.29 6.21 25.89
C SER A 12 -64.00 4.71 25.74
N LEU A 13 -63.29 4.25 26.77
CA LEU A 13 -63.00 2.91 27.26
C LEU A 13 -64.25 2.04 27.47
N THR A 14 -64.23 0.78 27.03
CA THR A 14 -65.07 -0.30 27.61
C THR A 14 -64.21 -1.54 27.81
N ILE A 15 -64.07 -1.96 29.06
CA ILE A 15 -63.39 -3.18 29.51
C ILE A 15 -64.44 -4.28 29.57
N LEU A 16 -64.14 -5.47 29.02
CA LEU A 16 -64.77 -6.71 29.46
C LEU A 16 -63.69 -7.76 29.78
N LEU A 17 -63.81 -8.31 30.98
CA LEU A 17 -62.96 -9.31 31.62
C LEU A 17 -63.42 -10.72 31.20
N GLY A 18 -62.50 -11.68 31.00
CA GLY A 18 -62.90 -13.06 30.64
C GLY A 18 -61.79 -14.11 30.58
N VAL A 19 -61.29 -14.49 31.77
CA VAL A 19 -60.92 -15.85 32.22
C VAL A 19 -60.02 -16.78 31.37
N LEU A 20 -58.77 -16.89 31.85
CA LEU A 20 -57.93 -18.08 32.12
C LEU A 20 -58.35 -19.47 31.55
N LEU A 21 -57.49 -20.07 30.72
CA LEU A 21 -57.23 -21.53 30.69
C LEU A 21 -55.83 -21.83 30.10
N LEU A 22 -55.09 -22.64 30.85
CA LEU A 22 -53.66 -22.97 30.70
C LEU A 22 -53.36 -23.83 29.47
N GLY A 23 -52.21 -23.54 28.84
CA GLY A 23 -51.52 -24.43 27.91
C GLY A 23 -50.20 -23.79 27.49
N GLY A 24 -49.14 -24.02 28.27
CA GLY A 24 -47.85 -23.37 28.09
C GLY A 24 -47.16 -23.75 26.78
N LEU A 25 -47.10 -22.82 25.85
CA LEU A 25 -46.08 -22.79 24.81
C LEU A 25 -44.96 -21.89 25.34
N THR A 26 -43.86 -22.50 25.76
CA THR A 26 -42.65 -21.73 26.09
C THR A 26 -42.27 -20.91 24.85
N PRO A 27 -42.09 -19.59 24.95
CA PRO A 27 -41.45 -18.86 23.87
C PRO A 27 -40.06 -19.47 23.70
N THR A 28 -39.77 -20.04 22.53
CA THR A 28 -38.41 -20.40 22.17
C THR A 28 -37.56 -19.13 22.30
N PRO A 29 -36.39 -19.18 22.95
CA PRO A 29 -35.48 -18.06 22.89
C PRO A 29 -35.05 -17.92 21.43
N VAL A 30 -35.56 -16.89 20.75
CA VAL A 30 -34.97 -16.44 19.49
C VAL A 30 -33.56 -15.99 19.87
N ALA A 31 -32.57 -16.79 19.48
CA ALA A 31 -31.17 -16.47 19.68
C ALA A 31 -30.91 -15.06 19.12
N SER A 32 -30.56 -14.15 20.02
CA SER A 32 -30.22 -12.78 19.72
C SER A 32 -29.07 -12.77 18.70
N SER A 33 -29.27 -12.09 17.58
CA SER A 33 -28.26 -11.89 16.52
C SER A 33 -27.08 -11.00 16.95
N ALA A 34 -26.94 -10.72 18.25
CA ALA A 34 -25.85 -9.94 18.83
C ALA A 34 -24.49 -10.66 18.78
N ASP A 35 -24.45 -11.99 18.62
CA ASP A 35 -23.21 -12.79 18.66
C ASP A 35 -22.51 -13.03 17.31
N LEU A 36 -22.92 -12.34 16.23
CA LEU A 36 -22.21 -12.42 14.94
C LEU A 36 -21.16 -11.33 14.75
N ARG A 37 -20.97 -10.41 15.70
CA ARG A 37 -20.00 -9.30 15.56
C ARG A 37 -18.59 -9.62 16.08
N SER A 38 -18.36 -10.79 16.67
CA SER A 38 -17.12 -11.06 17.43
C SER A 38 -16.19 -12.12 16.81
N ILE A 39 -16.42 -12.60 15.58
CA ILE A 39 -15.60 -13.68 14.96
C ILE A 39 -14.92 -13.27 13.65
N VAL A 40 -14.94 -11.99 13.26
CA VAL A 40 -14.19 -11.52 12.08
C VAL A 40 -13.20 -10.43 12.46
N GLN A 41 -12.33 -10.71 13.44
CA GLN A 41 -11.05 -10.02 13.51
C GLN A 41 -10.14 -10.70 12.47
N GLN A 42 -10.29 -10.34 11.19
CA GLN A 42 -9.33 -10.74 10.18
C GLN A 42 -7.94 -10.22 10.60
N PRO A 43 -6.87 -11.03 10.56
CA PRO A 43 -5.53 -10.50 10.71
C PRO A 43 -5.33 -9.42 9.65
N SER A 44 -4.95 -8.22 10.08
CA SER A 44 -4.71 -7.09 9.18
C SER A 44 -3.71 -7.50 8.10
N PHE A 45 -4.17 -7.58 6.85
CA PHE A 45 -3.33 -7.81 5.68
C PHE A 45 -2.32 -6.68 5.43
N GLU A 46 -2.37 -5.60 6.20
CA GLU A 46 -1.64 -4.34 5.96
C GLU A 46 -0.11 -4.45 6.05
N ASN A 47 0.45 -5.53 6.62
CA ASN A 47 1.90 -5.68 6.83
C ASN A 47 2.54 -6.80 6.02
N ARG A 48 1.89 -7.30 4.96
CA ARG A 48 2.50 -8.30 4.07
C ARG A 48 3.34 -7.63 2.99
N PRO A 49 4.58 -8.07 2.72
CA PRO A 49 5.35 -7.54 1.61
C PRO A 49 4.66 -7.86 0.29
N GLN A 50 4.60 -6.89 -0.63
CA GLN A 50 4.21 -7.19 -2.00
C GLN A 50 5.31 -8.00 -2.69
N VAL A 51 4.92 -8.87 -3.62
CA VAL A 51 5.83 -9.57 -4.56
C VAL A 51 5.19 -9.49 -5.94
N LEU A 52 5.89 -8.87 -6.88
CA LEU A 52 5.45 -8.70 -8.25
C LEU A 52 6.23 -9.65 -9.18
N PRO A 53 5.70 -9.98 -10.37
CA PRO A 53 6.48 -10.69 -11.38
C PRO A 53 7.65 -9.82 -11.86
N ILE A 54 8.71 -10.48 -12.34
CA ILE A 54 9.79 -9.80 -13.05
C ILE A 54 9.22 -9.25 -14.36
N GLY A 55 9.22 -7.92 -14.48
CA GLY A 55 8.67 -7.22 -15.65
C GLY A 55 9.73 -6.49 -16.46
N ALA A 56 10.98 -6.44 -15.99
CA ALA A 56 12.08 -5.83 -16.72
C ALA A 56 13.43 -6.42 -16.34
N ILE A 57 14.40 -6.26 -17.24
CA ILE A 57 15.81 -6.58 -17.02
C ILE A 57 16.63 -5.32 -17.22
N ALA A 58 17.49 -4.98 -16.26
CA ALA A 58 18.47 -3.91 -16.40
C ALA A 58 19.89 -4.47 -16.53
N LYS A 59 20.68 -3.86 -17.42
CA LYS A 59 22.13 -4.07 -17.50
C LYS A 59 22.85 -2.89 -16.87
N MET A 60 23.62 -3.15 -15.81
CA MET A 60 24.35 -2.14 -15.05
C MET A 60 25.56 -2.77 -14.35
N GLY A 61 26.69 -2.07 -14.31
CA GLY A 61 27.91 -2.59 -13.65
C GLY A 61 28.44 -3.91 -14.22
N GLY A 62 28.15 -4.22 -15.49
CA GLY A 62 28.50 -5.51 -16.11
C GLY A 62 27.60 -6.68 -15.71
N GLU A 63 26.62 -6.47 -14.84
CA GLU A 63 25.69 -7.49 -14.38
C GLU A 63 24.27 -7.30 -14.94
N THR A 64 23.48 -8.36 -14.86
CA THR A 64 22.07 -8.38 -15.22
C THR A 64 21.23 -8.39 -13.95
N ILE A 65 20.38 -7.39 -13.79
CA ILE A 65 19.47 -7.25 -12.65
C ILE A 65 18.03 -7.46 -13.12
N GLU A 66 17.35 -8.40 -12.48
CA GLU A 66 15.92 -8.67 -12.71
C GLU A 66 15.08 -7.71 -11.86
N LEU A 67 14.14 -7.03 -12.50
CA LEU A 67 13.36 -5.97 -11.87
C LEU A 67 11.88 -6.34 -11.83
N GLU A 68 11.34 -6.29 -10.61
CA GLU A 68 9.92 -6.17 -10.37
C GLU A 68 9.47 -4.77 -10.79
N VAL A 69 8.37 -4.64 -11.54
CA VAL A 69 7.93 -3.33 -12.06
C VAL A 69 6.69 -2.88 -11.31
N ALA A 70 6.81 -1.79 -10.54
CA ALA A 70 5.69 -1.14 -9.86
C ALA A 70 4.93 -0.26 -10.86
N ARG A 71 3.83 -0.79 -11.40
CA ARG A 71 3.05 -0.16 -12.48
C ARG A 71 1.93 0.73 -11.97
N THR A 72 1.26 0.36 -10.87
CA THR A 72 0.14 1.15 -10.32
C THR A 72 0.61 2.09 -9.21
N PRO A 73 -0.14 3.17 -8.91
CA PRO A 73 0.16 4.05 -7.78
C PRO A 73 0.32 3.29 -6.46
N GLU A 74 -0.52 2.30 -6.20
CA GLU A 74 -0.49 1.49 -4.96
C GLU A 74 0.76 0.62 -4.90
N GLN A 75 1.18 0.04 -6.03
CA GLN A 75 2.44 -0.71 -6.13
C GLN A 75 3.64 0.20 -5.90
N GLN A 76 3.60 1.43 -6.42
CA GLN A 76 4.67 2.42 -6.24
C GLN A 76 4.72 2.94 -4.80
N GLU A 77 3.58 3.18 -4.16
CA GLU A 77 3.52 3.60 -2.77
C GLU A 77 4.02 2.51 -1.82
N MET A 78 3.62 1.26 -2.05
CA MET A 78 4.05 0.10 -1.26
C MET A 78 5.53 -0.21 -1.44
N GLY A 79 6.09 -0.04 -2.65
CA GLY A 79 7.50 -0.28 -2.95
C GLY A 79 8.05 -1.60 -2.35
N LEU A 80 9.16 -1.53 -1.64
CA LEU A 80 9.78 -2.68 -0.96
C LEU A 80 9.42 -2.77 0.54
N MET A 81 8.33 -2.15 1.00
CA MET A 81 7.88 -2.23 2.40
C MET A 81 7.77 -3.68 2.89
N TYR A 82 8.08 -3.87 4.17
CA TYR A 82 7.97 -5.14 4.89
C TYR A 82 8.85 -6.30 4.39
N ARG A 83 9.69 -6.09 3.36
CA ARG A 83 10.64 -7.12 2.92
C ARG A 83 11.82 -7.23 3.87
N SER A 84 12.11 -8.45 4.34
CA SER A 84 13.28 -8.75 5.18
C SER A 84 14.58 -8.89 4.40
N SER A 85 14.52 -9.05 3.08
CA SER A 85 15.70 -9.18 2.20
C SER A 85 15.36 -8.84 0.75
N LEU A 86 16.41 -8.55 -0.04
CA LEU A 86 16.35 -8.38 -1.49
C LEU A 86 17.62 -9.02 -2.11
N PRO A 87 17.50 -10.03 -2.99
CA PRO A 87 18.67 -10.68 -3.60
C PRO A 87 19.53 -9.72 -4.43
N LYS A 88 20.84 -10.00 -4.54
CA LYS A 88 21.80 -9.12 -5.22
C LYS A 88 21.54 -8.90 -6.72
N ASN A 89 20.90 -9.87 -7.38
CA ASN A 89 20.51 -9.82 -8.78
C ASN A 89 19.08 -9.30 -8.98
N ARG A 90 18.47 -8.71 -7.94
CA ARG A 90 17.07 -8.27 -7.93
C ARG A 90 16.95 -6.80 -7.57
N GLY A 91 15.87 -6.20 -8.04
CA GLY A 91 15.49 -4.84 -7.69
C GLY A 91 14.02 -4.54 -8.01
N MET A 92 13.61 -3.32 -7.71
CA MET A 92 12.30 -2.80 -8.11
C MET A 92 12.47 -1.58 -9.03
N LEU A 93 11.70 -1.55 -10.11
CA LEU A 93 11.64 -0.46 -11.08
C LEU A 93 10.35 0.32 -10.89
N PHE A 94 10.50 1.61 -10.70
CA PHE A 94 9.44 2.61 -10.75
C PHE A 94 9.61 3.35 -12.07
N ALA A 95 8.59 3.31 -12.94
CA ALA A 95 8.59 4.01 -14.22
C ALA A 95 7.44 5.00 -14.26
N PHE A 96 7.74 6.23 -14.70
CA PHE A 96 6.77 7.32 -14.79
C PHE A 96 6.41 7.59 -16.25
N GLU A 97 5.14 7.92 -16.51
CA GLU A 97 4.67 8.26 -17.86
C GLU A 97 5.37 9.50 -18.44
N ALA A 98 5.68 10.46 -17.57
CA ALA A 98 6.41 11.67 -17.91
C ALA A 98 7.50 11.97 -16.86
N PRO A 99 8.65 12.53 -17.27
CA PRO A 99 9.68 12.97 -16.33
C PRO A 99 9.13 13.96 -15.30
N ARG A 100 9.39 13.70 -14.02
CA ARG A 100 8.88 14.52 -12.91
C ARG A 100 9.90 14.65 -11.79
N TYR A 101 9.76 15.69 -10.96
CA TYR A 101 10.43 15.70 -9.65
C TYR A 101 9.80 14.61 -8.81
N THR A 102 10.61 13.68 -8.34
CA THR A 102 10.16 12.53 -7.56
C THR A 102 10.99 12.39 -6.31
N ARG A 103 10.36 11.97 -5.22
CA ARG A 103 10.99 11.74 -3.93
C ARG A 103 10.52 10.41 -3.38
N PHE A 104 11.44 9.67 -2.80
CA PHE A 104 11.23 8.37 -2.18
C PHE A 104 11.47 8.48 -0.67
N TRP A 105 10.96 7.54 0.08
CA TRP A 105 11.11 7.44 1.53
C TRP A 105 11.38 5.99 1.94
N MET A 106 11.67 5.79 3.22
CA MET A 106 11.93 4.46 3.77
C MET A 106 10.87 4.04 4.79
N LYS A 107 9.66 4.60 4.70
CA LYS A 107 8.56 4.24 5.58
C LYS A 107 8.27 2.75 5.46
N ASN A 108 8.26 2.02 6.58
CA ASN A 108 8.03 0.58 6.64
C ASN A 108 9.00 -0.32 5.83
N THR A 109 10.08 0.23 5.27
CA THR A 109 11.13 -0.54 4.60
C THR A 109 12.16 -1.00 5.62
N ILE A 110 12.30 -2.32 5.79
CA ILE A 110 13.11 -2.93 6.87
C ILE A 110 14.60 -3.01 6.51
N ILE A 111 14.93 -3.21 5.24
CA ILE A 111 16.31 -3.31 4.76
C ILE A 111 16.81 -1.97 4.22
N PRO A 112 18.11 -1.66 4.35
CA PRO A 112 18.68 -0.52 3.64
C PRO A 112 18.56 -0.69 2.13
N LEU A 113 18.34 0.42 1.41
CA LEU A 113 18.22 0.43 -0.05
C LEU A 113 19.19 1.41 -0.70
N ASP A 114 19.59 1.08 -1.92
CA ASP A 114 20.16 2.05 -2.85
C ASP A 114 19.07 2.52 -3.82
N MET A 115 18.90 3.83 -3.96
CA MET A 115 17.94 4.44 -4.88
C MET A 115 18.68 5.10 -6.04
N ILE A 116 18.50 4.57 -7.25
CA ILE A 116 19.16 5.00 -8.47
C ILE A 116 18.14 5.77 -9.32
N PHE A 117 18.29 7.09 -9.38
CA PHE A 117 17.39 7.98 -10.11
C PHE A 117 17.91 8.17 -11.54
N LEU A 118 17.06 7.87 -12.52
CA LEU A 118 17.40 7.87 -13.94
C LEU A 118 16.60 8.95 -14.69
N SER A 119 17.21 9.49 -15.75
CA SER A 119 16.54 10.31 -16.75
C SER A 119 17.08 9.93 -18.12
N ASN A 120 16.21 9.47 -19.03
CA ASN A 120 16.58 9.00 -20.37
C ASN A 120 17.69 7.93 -20.35
N GLY A 121 17.63 7.05 -19.34
CA GLY A 121 18.59 5.96 -19.13
C GLY A 121 19.95 6.38 -18.56
N GLU A 122 20.15 7.64 -18.18
CA GLU A 122 21.37 8.10 -17.50
C GLU A 122 21.11 8.27 -15.99
N ILE A 123 22.06 7.85 -15.15
CA ILE A 123 22.00 8.02 -13.70
C ILE A 123 22.18 9.50 -13.35
N LYS A 124 21.15 10.12 -12.78
CA LYS A 124 21.16 11.52 -12.33
C LYS A 124 21.48 11.66 -10.84
N ALA A 125 21.14 10.66 -10.04
CA ALA A 125 21.51 10.61 -8.63
C ALA A 125 21.53 9.16 -8.13
N ILE A 126 22.37 8.91 -7.13
CA ILE A 126 22.37 7.68 -6.34
C ILE A 126 22.30 8.09 -4.88
N PHE A 127 21.26 7.63 -4.18
CA PHE A 127 21.22 7.66 -2.72
C PHE A 127 21.55 6.25 -2.25
N ALA A 128 22.77 6.05 -1.76
CA ALA A 128 23.28 4.74 -1.38
C ALA A 128 23.11 4.47 0.12
N ASN A 129 22.85 3.21 0.48
CA ASN A 129 22.66 2.72 1.83
C ASN A 129 21.67 3.56 2.65
N VAL A 130 20.56 3.96 2.03
CA VAL A 130 19.51 4.71 2.72
C VAL A 130 18.95 3.81 3.82
N PRO A 131 18.99 4.22 5.10
CA PRO A 131 18.57 3.37 6.21
C PRO A 131 17.04 3.31 6.34
N PRO A 132 16.50 2.29 7.02
CA PRO A 132 15.10 2.27 7.46
C PRO A 132 14.71 3.57 8.16
N CYS A 133 13.48 4.02 7.95
CA CYS A 133 12.94 5.17 8.66
C CYS A 133 12.71 4.82 10.14
N THR A 134 13.25 5.63 11.05
CA THR A 134 13.15 5.42 12.51
C THR A 134 12.31 6.46 13.24
N SER A 135 11.87 7.51 12.54
CA SER A 135 11.05 8.59 13.11
C SER A 135 10.15 9.23 12.05
N GLU A 136 9.01 9.76 12.49
CA GLU A 136 8.06 10.45 11.62
C GLU A 136 8.16 11.98 11.79
N PRO A 137 8.06 12.77 10.71
CA PRO A 137 7.89 12.33 9.32
C PRO A 137 9.17 11.70 8.75
N CYS A 138 9.03 10.61 7.98
CA CYS A 138 10.17 10.01 7.30
C CYS A 138 10.88 11.00 6.38
N GLN A 139 12.22 10.98 6.41
CA GLN A 139 13.04 11.73 5.45
C GLN A 139 12.71 11.30 4.01
N SER A 140 12.63 12.27 3.12
CA SER A 140 12.44 12.05 1.69
C SER A 140 13.72 12.30 0.90
N TYR A 141 13.95 11.50 -0.14
CA TYR A 141 15.17 11.46 -0.94
C TYR A 141 14.82 11.63 -2.41
N GLY A 142 15.51 12.52 -3.10
CA GLY A 142 15.30 12.77 -4.52
C GLY A 142 16.07 13.99 -4.98
N PRO A 143 16.59 13.99 -6.22
CA PRO A 143 17.37 15.10 -6.76
C PRO A 143 16.48 16.27 -7.19
N SER A 144 17.08 17.44 -7.40
CA SER A 144 16.38 18.64 -7.90
C SER A 144 16.30 18.67 -9.44
N VAL A 145 16.18 17.52 -10.09
CA VAL A 145 16.01 17.37 -11.55
C VAL A 145 14.85 16.42 -11.86
N GLN A 146 14.32 16.47 -13.08
CA GLN A 146 13.24 15.58 -13.50
C GLN A 146 13.75 14.17 -13.81
N ILE A 147 13.02 13.18 -13.31
CA ILE A 147 13.35 11.75 -13.33
C ILE A 147 12.20 11.00 -14.03
N ASP A 148 12.55 10.08 -14.92
CA ASP A 148 11.59 9.22 -15.63
C ASP A 148 11.52 7.81 -15.03
N ARG A 149 12.57 7.37 -14.33
CA ARG A 149 12.66 6.05 -13.72
C ARG A 149 13.48 6.07 -12.43
N VAL A 150 13.13 5.19 -11.50
CA VAL A 150 13.94 4.91 -10.30
C VAL A 150 14.12 3.40 -10.19
N ILE A 151 15.33 2.95 -9.87
CA ILE A 151 15.62 1.57 -9.52
C ILE A 151 16.02 1.51 -8.05
N GLU A 152 15.32 0.69 -7.27
CA GLU A 152 15.73 0.32 -5.91
C GLU A 152 16.48 -1.01 -5.93
N LEU A 153 17.66 -1.03 -5.30
CA LEU A 153 18.47 -2.23 -5.05
C LEU A 153 18.72 -2.41 -3.55
N ALA A 154 19.24 -3.58 -3.16
CA ALA A 154 19.72 -3.78 -1.79
C ALA A 154 20.82 -2.74 -1.45
N GLY A 155 20.83 -2.26 -0.21
CA GLY A 155 21.80 -1.27 0.25
C GLY A 155 23.25 -1.66 -0.04
N GLY A 156 24.02 -0.74 -0.61
CA GLY A 156 25.41 -0.91 -0.98
C GLY A 156 25.63 -1.56 -2.34
N ARG A 157 24.59 -2.08 -2.98
CA ARG A 157 24.69 -2.79 -4.25
C ARG A 157 25.16 -1.90 -5.41
N ALA A 158 24.75 -0.63 -5.44
CA ALA A 158 25.22 0.34 -6.44
C ALA A 158 26.75 0.51 -6.37
N LYS A 159 27.33 0.53 -5.15
CA LYS A 159 28.78 0.58 -4.97
C LYS A 159 29.47 -0.72 -5.42
N GLU A 160 28.90 -1.88 -5.10
CA GLU A 160 29.44 -3.18 -5.55
C GLU A 160 29.46 -3.28 -7.10
N LEU A 161 28.42 -2.75 -7.74
CA LEU A 161 28.31 -2.68 -9.20
C LEU A 161 29.15 -1.54 -9.83
N GLY A 162 29.79 -0.71 -9.00
CA GLY A 162 30.61 0.41 -9.46
C GLY A 162 29.84 1.55 -10.12
N LEU A 163 28.54 1.69 -9.85
CA LEU A 163 27.67 2.68 -10.49
C LEU A 163 28.00 4.10 -10.03
N LYS A 164 27.94 5.04 -10.98
CA LYS A 164 28.21 6.46 -10.78
C LYS A 164 27.17 7.33 -11.49
N VAL A 165 27.01 8.55 -11.01
CA VAL A 165 26.24 9.58 -11.72
C VAL A 165 26.88 9.80 -13.10
N GLY A 166 26.05 9.87 -14.14
CA GLY A 166 26.46 9.93 -15.54
C GLY A 166 26.53 8.58 -16.25
N ASP A 167 26.58 7.45 -15.53
CA ASP A 167 26.54 6.13 -16.15
C ASP A 167 25.20 5.90 -16.87
N ARG A 168 25.23 5.10 -17.93
CA ARG A 168 24.01 4.68 -18.65
C ARG A 168 23.55 3.30 -18.20
N VAL A 169 22.25 3.18 -17.99
CA VAL A 169 21.56 1.93 -17.65
C VAL A 169 20.59 1.58 -18.77
N THR A 170 20.75 0.39 -19.33
CA THR A 170 19.82 -0.14 -20.33
C THR A 170 18.77 -0.99 -19.64
N ILE A 171 17.49 -0.66 -19.83
CA ILE A 171 16.36 -1.39 -19.26
C ILE A 171 15.51 -1.95 -20.40
N LYS A 172 15.32 -3.27 -20.41
CA LYS A 172 14.43 -3.98 -21.33
C LYS A 172 13.20 -4.45 -20.55
N PHE A 173 12.02 -3.94 -20.91
CA PHE A 173 10.77 -4.50 -20.40
C PHE A 173 10.52 -5.88 -20.99
N LEU A 174 10.05 -6.80 -20.17
CA LEU A 174 9.63 -8.12 -20.61
C LEU A 174 8.16 -8.07 -21.00
N GLU A 175 7.82 -8.76 -22.07
CA GLU A 175 6.41 -9.03 -22.38
C GLU A 175 5.84 -9.84 -21.22
N THR A 176 4.72 -9.35 -20.69
CA THR A 176 3.97 -10.13 -19.70
C THR A 176 3.22 -11.20 -20.48
N PRO A 177 3.39 -12.50 -20.18
CA PRO A 177 2.60 -13.54 -20.83
C PRO A 177 1.09 -13.35 -20.61
#